data_AF-A0A1S9N079-F1
#
_entry.id   AF-A0A1S9N079-F1
#
_cell.length_a   1.000
_cell.length_b   1.000
_cell.length_c   1.000
_cell.angle_alpha   90.00
_cell.angle_beta   90.00
_cell.angle_gamma   90.00
#
_symmetry.space_group_name_H-M   'P 1'
#
loop_
_entity.id
_entity.type
_entity.pdbx_description
1 polymer ?
#
loop_
_entity_poly.entity_id
_entity_poly.type
_entity_poly.pdbx_seq_one_letter_code
_entity_poly.pdbx_strand_id
1 'polypeptide(L)'
;MKKLNYITLATLIIVSFTAIGCNSIGKNENADKNQTTAEHKTEESSKDTDKNDNSETRGNSPRDQAIFEENEERDNTEIDKRYKEVDKSKLNYDKTNSSLTYYETENSFVGSEAGIPNVDNKKYKDILTDYTYASEVNPTKITYENAIRLAKSVLPNDIKEIRNKYDNSTGKTHIVYSSNQGNFVLGLAYDYDESHNSGFTPNSKNNTIVGIDYMKEITEQ
;
A
#
# COMPACT_ATOMS: atom_id res chain seq x y z
N MET A 1 -26.30 56.53 11.97
CA MET A 1 -27.27 55.88 12.89
C MET A 1 -27.73 54.60 12.21
N LYS A 2 -27.70 53.36 12.72
CA LYS A 2 -27.39 52.73 14.00
C LYS A 2 -26.64 51.42 13.68
N LYS A 3 -25.73 51.01 14.57
CA LYS A 3 -25.06 49.70 14.58
C LYS A 3 -26.04 48.63 15.10
N LEU A 4 -25.93 47.39 14.63
CA LEU A 4 -26.41 46.23 15.38
C LEU A 4 -25.34 45.14 15.37
N ASN A 5 -24.87 44.80 16.57
CA ASN A 5 -23.92 43.75 16.87
C ASN A 5 -24.63 42.40 16.92
N TYR A 6 -23.99 41.33 16.44
CA TYR A 6 -24.34 39.96 16.82
C TYR A 6 -23.14 39.30 17.48
N ILE A 7 -23.27 39.11 18.80
CA ILE A 7 -22.45 38.23 19.63
C ILE A 7 -23.40 37.11 20.08
N THR A 8 -23.08 35.86 19.76
CA THR A 8 -23.65 34.64 20.37
C THR A 8 -22.49 33.64 20.41
N LEU A 9 -21.71 33.61 21.49
CA LEU A 9 -21.86 32.84 22.75
C LEU A 9 -22.06 31.33 22.55
N ALA A 10 -21.06 30.61 23.05
CA ALA A 10 -20.79 29.18 22.92
C ALA A 10 -21.69 28.27 23.75
N THR A 11 -21.76 27.00 23.35
CA THR A 11 -22.02 25.89 24.28
C THR A 11 -21.16 24.68 23.90
N LEU A 12 -20.21 24.40 24.79
CA LEU A 12 -19.37 23.22 24.88
C LEU A 12 -20.19 22.10 25.57
N ILE A 13 -20.30 20.92 24.96
CA ILE A 13 -20.78 19.71 25.67
C ILE A 13 -19.72 18.63 25.51
N ILE A 14 -19.01 18.37 26.60
CA ILE A 14 -18.14 17.22 26.81
C ILE A 14 -19.03 16.10 27.36
N VAL A 15 -19.09 14.94 26.70
CA VAL A 15 -19.55 13.70 27.33
C VAL A 15 -18.43 12.67 27.24
N SER A 16 -17.75 12.50 28.37
CA SER A 16 -16.82 11.43 28.67
C SER A 16 -17.59 10.17 29.08
N PHE A 17 -17.46 9.08 28.30
CA PHE A 17 -17.89 7.76 28.75
C PHE A 17 -16.70 7.04 29.40
N THR A 18 -16.78 6.87 30.72
CA THR A 18 -15.90 6.00 31.49
C THR A 18 -16.26 4.54 31.27
N ALA A 19 -15.23 3.71 31.07
CA ALA A 19 -15.30 2.27 30.96
C ALA A 19 -15.96 1.61 32.19
N ILE A 20 -16.85 0.65 31.93
CA ILE A 20 -17.30 -0.31 32.94
C ILE A 20 -16.53 -1.61 32.68
N GLY A 21 -15.59 -1.91 33.56
CA GLY A 21 -15.10 -3.25 33.76
C GLY A 21 -16.03 -3.99 34.72
N CYS A 22 -16.44 -5.20 34.35
CA CYS A 22 -16.87 -6.21 35.31
C CYS A 22 -15.87 -7.36 35.27
N ASN A 23 -15.10 -7.41 36.34
CA ASN A 23 -14.30 -8.55 36.76
C ASN A 23 -15.23 -9.49 37.55
N SER A 24 -15.25 -10.79 37.25
CA SER A 24 -15.67 -11.78 38.24
C SER A 24 -14.82 -13.05 38.13
N ILE A 25 -13.90 -13.14 39.08
CA ILE A 25 -13.26 -14.33 39.64
C ILE A 25 -14.25 -15.48 39.84
N GLY A 26 -13.81 -16.72 39.52
CA GLY A 26 -14.54 -17.92 39.92
C GLY A 26 -13.99 -19.26 39.45
N LYS A 27 -12.90 -19.70 40.09
CA LYS A 27 -12.56 -21.11 40.42
C LYS A 27 -12.16 -22.11 39.32
N ASN A 28 -10.86 -22.34 39.36
CA ASN A 28 -10.11 -23.59 39.22
C ASN A 28 -10.86 -24.88 39.63
N GLU A 29 -10.85 -25.89 38.75
CA GLU A 29 -10.77 -27.31 39.11
C GLU A 29 -10.08 -28.08 37.97
N ASN A 30 -9.00 -28.78 38.32
CA ASN A 30 -8.20 -29.63 37.45
C ASN A 30 -9.00 -30.89 37.04
N ALA A 31 -8.84 -31.34 35.80
CA ALA A 31 -8.94 -32.75 35.46
C ALA A 31 -8.02 -33.08 34.29
N ASP A 32 -7.31 -34.18 34.45
CA ASP A 32 -6.04 -34.53 33.83
C ASP A 32 -6.10 -34.83 32.33
N LYS A 33 -4.96 -34.57 31.70
CA LYS A 33 -4.50 -35.27 30.50
C LYS A 33 -4.44 -36.77 30.78
N ASN A 34 -4.87 -37.59 29.83
CA ASN A 34 -3.96 -38.62 29.33
C ASN A 34 -4.35 -39.12 27.94
N GLN A 35 -3.30 -39.15 27.13
CA GLN A 35 -3.13 -39.72 25.81
C GLN A 35 -2.89 -41.24 25.94
N THR A 36 -3.11 -41.98 24.84
CA THR A 36 -2.37 -43.18 24.38
C THR A 36 -3.25 -44.41 24.06
N THR A 37 -3.46 -44.63 22.75
CA THR A 37 -3.21 -45.84 21.93
C THR A 37 -3.77 -47.21 22.32
N ALA A 38 -4.49 -47.85 21.38
CA ALA A 38 -4.21 -49.18 20.76
C ALA A 38 -5.46 -49.71 20.04
N GLU A 39 -5.42 -49.82 18.71
CA GLU A 39 -5.34 -51.07 17.92
C GLU A 39 -6.69 -51.75 17.62
N HIS A 40 -7.03 -51.84 16.32
CA HIS A 40 -7.56 -53.08 15.76
C HIS A 40 -7.25 -53.18 14.26
N LYS A 41 -6.50 -54.23 13.89
CA LYS A 41 -6.36 -54.75 12.52
C LYS A 41 -7.68 -55.42 12.09
N THR A 42 -7.92 -55.54 10.78
CA THR A 42 -7.92 -56.83 10.06
C THR A 42 -8.50 -56.68 8.64
N GLU A 43 -7.62 -57.03 7.68
CA GLU A 43 -7.78 -57.68 6.36
C GLU A 43 -8.56 -57.04 5.19
N GLU A 44 -7.74 -56.61 4.23
CA GLU A 44 -7.75 -56.87 2.78
C GLU A 44 -8.86 -57.74 2.17
N SER A 45 -9.41 -57.25 1.06
CA SER A 45 -9.59 -58.06 -0.14
C SER A 45 -9.36 -57.23 -1.39
N SER A 46 -8.35 -57.67 -2.14
CA SER A 46 -7.86 -57.18 -3.43
C SER A 46 -8.89 -57.28 -4.56
N LYS A 47 -8.89 -56.30 -5.46
CA LYS A 47 -8.96 -56.60 -6.89
C LYS A 47 -8.34 -55.48 -7.73
N ASP A 48 -7.14 -55.77 -8.25
CA ASP A 48 -6.52 -55.07 -9.35
C ASP A 48 -7.44 -55.07 -10.58
N THR A 49 -7.52 -53.93 -11.25
CA THR A 49 -7.60 -53.89 -12.72
C THR A 49 -6.83 -52.67 -13.20
N ASP A 50 -5.86 -52.95 -14.07
CA ASP A 50 -4.89 -52.04 -14.66
C ASP A 50 -5.49 -50.84 -15.41
N LYS A 51 -4.93 -49.67 -15.08
CA LYS A 51 -4.35 -48.63 -15.96
C LYS A 51 -5.02 -48.37 -17.32
N ASN A 52 -5.51 -47.12 -17.49
CA ASN A 52 -4.96 -46.23 -18.51
C ASN A 52 -5.38 -44.76 -18.26
N ASP A 53 -4.77 -44.08 -17.30
CA ASP A 53 -4.81 -42.61 -17.26
C ASP A 53 -3.53 -42.08 -17.91
N ASN A 54 -3.69 -41.63 -19.15
CA ASN A 54 -2.70 -40.87 -19.89
C ASN A 54 -2.52 -39.50 -19.22
N SER A 55 -1.75 -39.44 -18.12
CA SER A 55 -1.16 -38.18 -17.71
C SER A 55 0.07 -37.96 -18.57
N GLU A 56 -0.11 -37.14 -19.60
CA GLU A 56 1.01 -36.54 -20.32
C GLU A 56 1.91 -35.85 -19.30
N THR A 57 2.97 -36.55 -18.91
CA THR A 57 4.10 -35.95 -18.23
C THR A 57 4.75 -35.06 -19.28
N ARG A 58 4.35 -33.78 -19.32
CA ARG A 58 5.15 -32.74 -19.96
C ARG A 58 6.53 -32.84 -19.33
N GLY A 59 7.44 -33.48 -20.06
CA GLY A 59 8.83 -33.56 -19.68
C GLY A 59 9.31 -32.14 -19.44
N ASN A 60 9.71 -31.86 -18.21
CA ASN A 60 10.45 -30.64 -17.89
C ASN A 60 11.74 -30.71 -18.70
N SER A 61 11.70 -30.09 -19.88
CA SER A 61 12.89 -29.74 -20.63
C SER A 61 13.76 -28.90 -19.70
N PRO A 62 15.05 -29.24 -19.49
CA PRO A 62 15.96 -28.42 -18.68
C PRO A 62 16.14 -26.98 -19.18
N ARG A 63 15.51 -26.61 -20.30
CA ARG A 63 15.54 -25.27 -20.91
C ARG A 63 14.41 -24.35 -20.47
N ASP A 64 13.40 -24.84 -19.76
CA ASP A 64 12.25 -24.02 -19.32
C ASP A 64 12.31 -23.63 -17.83
N GLN A 65 13.39 -24.01 -17.14
CA GLN A 65 13.82 -23.39 -15.89
C GLN A 65 15.04 -22.51 -16.17
N ALA A 66 14.83 -21.44 -16.93
CA ALA A 66 15.66 -20.26 -16.72
C ALA A 66 15.31 -19.77 -15.32
N ILE A 67 16.06 -20.30 -14.35
CA ILE A 67 16.30 -19.67 -13.05
C ILE A 67 16.48 -18.19 -13.39
N PHE A 68 15.57 -17.34 -12.90
CA PHE A 68 15.84 -15.91 -12.86
C PHE A 68 17.16 -15.79 -12.12
N GLU A 69 18.24 -15.55 -12.85
CA GLU A 69 19.52 -15.23 -12.27
C GLU A 69 19.29 -14.01 -11.39
N GLU A 70 19.30 -14.27 -10.09
CA GLU A 70 19.38 -13.27 -9.05
C GLU A 70 20.64 -12.43 -9.33
N ASN A 71 20.49 -11.10 -9.27
CA ASN A 71 21.54 -10.08 -9.27
C ASN A 71 21.99 -9.47 -10.61
N GLU A 72 21.08 -9.02 -11.48
CA GLU A 72 21.33 -7.69 -12.05
C GLU A 72 20.92 -6.67 -10.99
N GLU A 73 21.91 -6.10 -10.32
CA GLU A 73 21.75 -4.94 -9.45
C GLU A 73 21.18 -3.81 -10.32
N ARG A 74 19.84 -3.73 -10.39
CA ARG A 74 19.17 -2.62 -11.07
C ARG A 74 19.68 -1.35 -10.42
N ASP A 75 19.98 -0.33 -11.21
CA ASP A 75 20.65 0.87 -10.74
C ASP A 75 19.72 2.08 -10.87
N ASN A 76 19.43 2.75 -9.75
CA ASN A 76 18.63 3.98 -9.73
C ASN A 76 19.46 5.26 -9.85
N THR A 77 20.74 5.16 -10.20
CA THR A 77 21.65 6.31 -10.31
C THR A 77 21.06 7.44 -11.14
N GLU A 78 20.33 7.14 -12.22
CA GLU A 78 19.65 8.18 -13.02
C GLU A 78 18.55 8.91 -12.24
N ILE A 79 17.70 8.18 -11.51
CA ILE A 79 16.60 8.76 -10.73
C ILE A 79 17.18 9.62 -9.61
N ASP A 80 18.17 9.09 -8.89
CA ASP A 80 18.89 9.80 -7.83
C ASP A 80 19.54 11.10 -8.35
N LYS A 81 20.12 11.05 -9.55
CA LYS A 81 20.67 12.22 -10.22
C LYS A 81 19.58 13.24 -10.53
N ARG A 82 18.43 12.82 -11.07
CA ARG A 82 17.30 13.70 -11.37
C ARG A 82 16.78 14.41 -10.12
N TYR A 83 16.70 13.72 -8.98
CA TYR A 83 16.33 14.35 -7.71
C TYR A 83 17.34 15.39 -7.23
N LYS A 84 18.65 15.15 -7.39
CA LYS A 84 19.70 16.09 -6.99
C LYS A 84 19.73 17.35 -7.87
N GLU A 85 19.35 17.22 -9.13
CA GLU A 85 19.41 18.28 -10.15
C GLU A 85 18.03 18.90 -10.44
N VAL A 86 17.01 18.64 -9.60
CA VAL A 86 15.63 19.03 -9.88
C VAL A 86 15.48 20.55 -10.03
N ASP A 87 14.95 20.96 -11.18
CA ASP A 87 14.50 22.33 -11.44
C ASP A 87 12.97 22.33 -11.54
N LYS A 88 12.31 22.66 -10.42
CA LYS A 88 10.84 22.67 -10.32
C LYS A 88 10.15 23.53 -11.37
N SER A 89 10.82 24.55 -11.91
CA SER A 89 10.25 25.43 -12.93
C SER A 89 10.04 24.74 -14.28
N LYS A 90 10.74 23.61 -14.50
CA LYS A 90 10.64 22.79 -15.71
C LYS A 90 9.73 21.57 -15.56
N LEU A 91 9.20 21.34 -14.36
CA LEU A 91 8.29 20.21 -14.12
C LEU A 91 6.92 20.50 -14.71
N ASN A 92 6.38 19.53 -15.45
CA ASN A 92 5.05 19.59 -16.02
C ASN A 92 4.19 18.48 -15.41
N TYR A 93 3.26 18.86 -14.54
CA TYR A 93 2.35 17.93 -13.86
C TYR A 93 1.14 17.54 -14.70
N ASP A 94 0.99 18.09 -15.91
CA ASP A 94 -0.08 17.73 -16.84
C ASP A 94 0.38 16.71 -17.89
N LYS A 95 1.69 16.56 -18.08
CA LYS A 95 2.28 15.55 -18.95
C LYS A 95 2.08 14.16 -18.33
N THR A 96 1.39 13.29 -19.05
CA THR A 96 1.29 11.85 -18.74
C THR A 96 1.93 11.05 -19.88
N ASN A 97 2.58 9.95 -19.53
CA ASN A 97 3.10 8.96 -20.48
C ASN A 97 2.19 7.71 -20.55
N SER A 98 1.07 7.71 -19.82
CA SER A 98 0.14 6.59 -19.68
C SER A 98 -1.30 7.04 -19.96
N SER A 99 -2.06 6.19 -20.64
CA SER A 99 -3.52 6.32 -20.76
C SER A 99 -4.25 5.73 -19.55
N LEU A 100 -3.54 5.06 -18.63
CA LEU A 100 -4.13 4.51 -17.43
C LEU A 100 -4.61 5.64 -16.52
N THR A 101 -5.81 5.44 -15.99
CA THR A 101 -6.38 6.32 -14.98
C THR A 101 -6.59 5.55 -13.70
N TYR A 102 -6.56 6.23 -12.57
CA TYR A 102 -6.76 5.64 -11.27
C TYR A 102 -7.99 6.26 -10.60
N TYR A 103 -8.68 5.46 -9.79
CA TYR A 103 -9.82 5.89 -9.01
C TYR A 103 -9.51 5.79 -7.53
N GLU A 104 -9.98 6.78 -6.77
CA GLU A 104 -9.98 6.67 -5.33
C GLU A 104 -11.09 5.70 -4.90
N THR A 105 -10.69 4.73 -4.09
CA THR A 105 -11.60 3.81 -3.38
C THR A 105 -11.63 4.21 -1.91
N GLU A 106 -12.43 3.51 -1.10
CA GLU A 106 -12.48 3.76 0.34
C GLU A 106 -11.09 3.69 0.97
N ASN A 107 -10.31 2.67 0.58
CA ASN A 107 -9.04 2.32 1.24
C ASN A 107 -7.78 2.55 0.38
N SER A 108 -7.91 2.84 -0.91
CA SER A 108 -6.75 2.90 -1.83
C SER A 108 -6.98 3.76 -3.07
N PHE A 109 -6.00 3.78 -3.96
CA PHE A 109 -6.09 4.25 -5.34
C PHE A 109 -5.82 3.06 -6.27
N VAL A 110 -6.75 2.75 -7.15
CA VAL A 110 -6.69 1.55 -8.00
C VAL A 110 -6.79 1.93 -9.46
N GLY A 111 -6.06 1.19 -10.31
CA GLY A 111 -6.18 1.34 -11.76
C GLY A 111 -7.61 1.14 -12.22
N SER A 112 -8.06 1.95 -13.17
CA SER A 112 -9.42 1.94 -13.69
C SER A 112 -9.84 0.59 -14.29
N GLU A 113 -8.86 -0.21 -14.72
CA GLU A 113 -9.03 -1.58 -15.20
C GLU A 113 -9.42 -2.59 -14.11
N ALA A 114 -9.24 -2.26 -12.83
CA ALA A 114 -9.60 -3.14 -11.72
C ALA A 114 -11.12 -3.33 -11.58
N GLY A 115 -11.94 -2.51 -12.24
CA GLY A 115 -13.40 -2.59 -12.18
C GLY A 115 -14.00 -2.26 -10.81
N ILE A 116 -13.19 -1.69 -9.90
CA ILE A 116 -13.62 -1.32 -8.55
C ILE A 116 -14.35 0.05 -8.62
N PRO A 117 -15.53 0.19 -7.98
CA PRO A 117 -16.27 1.44 -7.99
C PRO A 117 -15.49 2.61 -7.37
N ASN A 118 -15.59 3.77 -8.01
CA ASN A 118 -15.04 5.03 -7.53
C ASN A 118 -15.92 5.61 -6.41
N VAL A 119 -15.31 6.20 -5.38
CA VAL A 119 -16.01 6.80 -4.23
C VAL A 119 -16.52 8.23 -4.49
N ASP A 120 -15.93 8.97 -5.44
CA ASP A 120 -16.26 10.39 -5.64
C ASP A 120 -16.17 10.88 -7.10
N ASN A 121 -16.15 9.95 -8.05
CA ASN A 121 -15.97 10.19 -9.49
C ASN A 121 -14.67 10.92 -9.86
N LYS A 122 -13.71 11.09 -8.93
CA LYS A 122 -12.41 11.68 -9.28
C LYS A 122 -11.55 10.68 -10.00
N LYS A 123 -10.80 11.18 -10.97
CA LYS A 123 -9.84 10.39 -11.73
C LYS A 123 -8.46 10.95 -11.53
N TYR A 124 -7.48 10.07 -11.51
CA TYR A 124 -6.09 10.43 -11.33
C TYR A 124 -5.29 9.86 -12.49
N LYS A 125 -4.17 10.52 -12.84
CA LYS A 125 -3.21 10.05 -13.84
C LYS A 125 -1.81 10.10 -13.25
N ASP A 126 -0.95 9.19 -13.69
CA ASP A 126 0.46 9.23 -13.34
C ASP A 126 1.13 10.50 -13.88
N ILE A 127 2.01 11.06 -13.06
CA ILE A 127 2.84 12.21 -13.38
C ILE A 127 4.27 11.91 -12.96
N LEU A 128 5.23 12.71 -13.42
CA LEU A 128 6.62 12.65 -12.93
C LEU A 128 7.22 11.23 -12.98
N THR A 129 6.87 10.43 -13.98
CA THR A 129 7.31 9.02 -14.13
C THR A 129 8.84 8.87 -14.12
N ASP A 130 9.54 9.90 -14.60
CA ASP A 130 11.00 10.05 -14.57
C ASP A 130 11.61 10.14 -13.14
N TYR A 131 10.78 10.35 -12.12
CA TYR A 131 11.14 10.44 -10.71
C TYR A 131 10.56 9.28 -9.88
N THR A 132 9.83 8.35 -10.52
CA THR A 132 9.19 7.23 -9.84
C THR A 132 10.21 6.15 -9.49
N TYR A 133 10.21 5.73 -8.23
CA TYR A 133 10.87 4.48 -7.82
C TYR A 133 9.83 3.36 -7.87
N ALA A 134 9.91 2.48 -8.87
CA ALA A 134 8.96 1.37 -9.03
C ALA A 134 9.30 0.20 -8.10
N SER A 135 8.39 -0.16 -7.20
CA SER A 135 8.60 -1.12 -6.09
C SER A 135 9.10 -2.50 -6.52
N GLU A 136 8.69 -2.96 -7.70
CA GLU A 136 8.97 -4.31 -8.22
C GLU A 136 10.41 -4.43 -8.73
N VAL A 137 11.05 -3.30 -8.99
CA VAL A 137 12.35 -3.23 -9.66
C VAL A 137 13.35 -2.35 -8.92
N ASN A 138 12.94 -1.77 -7.79
CA ASN A 138 13.72 -0.78 -7.05
C ASN A 138 14.79 -1.44 -6.15
N PRO A 139 16.10 -1.26 -6.44
CA PRO A 139 17.19 -1.67 -5.55
C PRO A 139 17.31 -0.81 -4.27
N THR A 140 16.72 0.39 -4.27
CA THR A 140 16.99 1.45 -3.30
C THR A 140 15.97 1.44 -2.19
N LYS A 141 16.48 1.26 -0.97
CA LYS A 141 15.74 1.36 0.28
C LYS A 141 16.02 2.71 0.93
N ILE A 142 14.99 3.52 1.15
CA ILE A 142 15.12 4.81 1.83
C ILE A 142 14.19 4.89 3.03
N THR A 143 14.49 5.76 3.99
CA THR A 143 13.57 6.02 5.10
C THR A 143 12.34 6.80 4.62
N TYR A 144 11.23 6.67 5.34
CA TYR A 144 10.03 7.49 5.11
C TYR A 144 10.33 8.99 5.02
N GLU A 145 11.15 9.53 5.93
CA GLU A 145 11.51 10.97 5.89
C GLU A 145 12.26 11.36 4.62
N ASN A 146 13.16 10.49 4.15
CA ASN A 146 13.86 10.73 2.90
C ASN A 146 12.90 10.66 1.70
N ALA A 147 11.97 9.70 1.68
CA ALA A 147 10.94 9.62 0.64
C ALA A 147 10.09 10.89 0.59
N ILE A 148 9.63 11.38 1.74
CA ILE A 148 8.89 12.65 1.84
C ILE A 148 9.73 13.84 1.37
N ARG A 149 11.03 13.88 1.71
CA ARG A 149 11.94 14.94 1.26
C ARG A 149 12.10 14.93 -0.26
N LEU A 150 12.28 13.76 -0.86
CA LEU A 150 12.36 13.59 -2.32
C LEU A 150 11.05 14.01 -2.99
N ALA A 151 9.91 13.54 -2.50
CA ALA A 151 8.59 13.96 -3.01
C ALA A 151 8.38 15.47 -2.93
N LYS A 152 8.72 16.10 -1.80
CA LYS A 152 8.64 17.56 -1.66
C LYS A 152 9.61 18.33 -2.56
N SER A 153 10.67 17.69 -3.07
CA SER A 153 11.60 18.31 -4.02
C SER A 153 11.06 18.37 -5.46
N VAL A 154 10.05 17.57 -5.78
CA VAL A 154 9.44 17.52 -7.13
C VAL A 154 7.98 18.00 -7.15
N LEU A 155 7.25 17.96 -6.02
CA LEU A 155 5.89 18.49 -5.93
C LEU A 155 5.86 20.03 -5.81
N PRO A 156 4.71 20.68 -6.09
CA PRO A 156 4.57 22.14 -5.92
C PRO A 156 4.96 22.62 -4.51
N ASN A 157 5.47 23.85 -4.40
CA ASN A 157 5.93 24.40 -3.12
C ASN A 157 4.80 24.69 -2.12
N ASP A 158 3.58 24.88 -2.62
CA ASP A 158 2.39 25.25 -1.86
C ASP A 158 1.54 24.04 -1.45
N ILE A 159 2.05 22.81 -1.61
CA ILE A 159 1.31 21.61 -1.24
C ILE A 159 0.92 21.60 0.24
N LYS A 160 -0.30 21.17 0.52
CA LYS A 160 -0.83 20.93 1.87
C LYS A 160 -1.45 19.55 1.94
N GLU A 161 -1.02 18.75 2.90
CA GLU A 161 -1.60 17.42 3.13
C GLU A 161 -3.07 17.58 3.54
N ILE A 162 -3.95 16.83 2.88
CA ILE A 162 -5.39 16.83 3.15
C ILE A 162 -5.79 15.56 3.90
N ARG A 163 -5.29 14.42 3.42
CA ARG A 163 -5.58 13.09 3.96
C ARG A 163 -4.48 12.12 3.55
N ASN A 164 -4.40 11.00 4.26
CA ASN A 164 -3.62 9.85 3.84
C ASN A 164 -4.44 8.56 4.06
N LYS A 165 -4.08 7.50 3.32
CA LYS A 165 -4.71 6.18 3.40
C LYS A 165 -3.64 5.12 3.34
N TYR A 166 -3.71 4.12 4.21
CA TYR A 166 -2.87 2.93 4.12
C TYR A 166 -3.65 1.79 3.49
N ASP A 167 -3.16 1.32 2.35
CA ASP A 167 -3.67 0.16 1.66
C ASP A 167 -2.93 -1.09 2.15
N ASN A 168 -3.60 -1.85 3.03
CA ASN A 168 -3.07 -3.10 3.57
C ASN A 168 -2.81 -4.15 2.47
N SER A 169 -3.51 -4.09 1.34
CA SER A 169 -3.41 -5.11 0.28
C SER A 169 -2.16 -4.95 -0.57
N THR A 170 -1.70 -3.70 -0.75
CA THR A 170 -0.51 -3.37 -1.55
C THR A 170 0.67 -2.94 -0.71
N GLY A 171 0.50 -2.81 0.62
CA GLY A 171 1.53 -2.27 1.50
C GLY A 171 1.93 -0.85 1.10
N LYS A 172 0.96 -0.03 0.66
CA LYS A 172 1.20 1.35 0.20
C LYS A 172 0.48 2.37 1.06
N THR A 173 1.13 3.48 1.39
CA THR A 173 0.41 4.70 1.82
C THR A 173 0.24 5.64 0.65
N HIS A 174 -0.99 6.11 0.45
CA HIS A 174 -1.32 7.20 -0.45
C HIS A 174 -1.53 8.48 0.37
N ILE A 175 -0.74 9.52 0.12
CA ILE A 175 -0.88 10.84 0.75
C ILE A 175 -1.45 11.80 -0.28
N VAL A 176 -2.58 12.42 0.03
CA VAL A 176 -3.26 13.38 -0.85
C VAL A 176 -2.90 14.80 -0.43
N TYR A 177 -2.37 15.56 -1.38
CA TYR A 177 -2.01 16.97 -1.23
C TYR A 177 -2.92 17.87 -2.07
N SER A 178 -3.24 19.05 -1.54
CA SER A 178 -3.82 20.17 -2.31
C SER A 178 -2.75 21.19 -2.65
N SER A 179 -2.86 21.83 -3.81
CA SER A 179 -2.05 22.97 -4.25
C SER A 179 -2.89 23.85 -5.18
N ASN A 180 -2.45 25.08 -5.42
CA ASN A 180 -3.03 25.94 -6.46
C ASN A 180 -2.91 25.34 -7.87
N GLN A 181 -2.08 24.32 -8.07
CA GLN A 181 -1.93 23.59 -9.33
C GLN A 181 -2.81 22.33 -9.44
N GLY A 182 -3.68 22.10 -8.45
CA GLY A 182 -4.57 20.93 -8.36
C GLY A 182 -4.23 20.01 -7.20
N ASN A 183 -4.90 18.86 -7.14
CA ASN A 183 -4.65 17.84 -6.13
C ASN A 183 -3.66 16.80 -6.64
N PHE A 184 -2.78 16.37 -5.75
CA PHE A 184 -1.71 15.43 -6.02
C PHE A 184 -1.83 14.24 -5.08
N VAL A 185 -1.42 13.07 -5.54
CA VAL A 185 -1.32 11.87 -4.71
C VAL A 185 0.11 11.38 -4.76
N LEU A 186 0.68 11.13 -3.59
CA LEU A 186 1.97 10.49 -3.40
C LEU A 186 1.74 9.06 -2.93
N GLY A 187 2.13 8.08 -3.74
CA GLY A 187 2.18 6.68 -3.33
C GLY A 187 3.54 6.34 -2.73
N LEU A 188 3.54 5.72 -1.55
CA LEU A 188 4.73 5.23 -0.85
C LEU A 188 4.57 3.74 -0.61
N ALA A 189 5.37 2.92 -1.29
CA ALA A 189 5.40 1.48 -1.09
C ALA A 189 6.41 1.14 0.01
N TYR A 190 5.95 0.38 1.01
CA TYR A 190 6.78 -0.07 2.11
C TYR A 190 7.47 -1.38 1.77
N ASP A 191 8.68 -1.56 2.33
CA ASP A 191 9.35 -2.86 2.39
C ASP A 191 8.59 -3.74 3.38
N TYR A 192 7.44 -4.25 2.94
CA TYR A 192 6.55 -5.03 3.78
C TYR A 192 7.02 -6.49 3.77
N ASP A 193 7.80 -6.84 4.78
CA ASP A 193 8.06 -8.24 5.13
C ASP A 193 6.91 -8.72 6.06
N GLU A 194 6.17 -9.74 5.63
CA GLU A 194 5.07 -10.35 6.39
C GLU A 194 5.53 -10.87 7.77
N SER A 195 6.83 -11.01 8.03
CA SER A 195 7.36 -11.30 9.37
C SER A 195 7.10 -10.18 10.38
N HIS A 196 6.70 -8.97 9.95
CA HIS A 196 6.38 -7.82 10.81
C HIS A 196 5.01 -7.92 11.52
N ASN A 197 4.42 -9.11 11.63
CA ASN A 197 3.09 -9.41 12.16
C ASN A 197 2.75 -8.86 13.58
N SER A 198 3.66 -8.17 14.26
CA SER A 198 3.39 -7.50 15.54
C SER A 198 3.91 -6.07 15.69
N GLY A 199 4.52 -5.46 14.65
CA GLY A 199 5.22 -4.16 14.81
C GLY A 199 5.19 -3.18 13.64
N PHE A 200 4.59 -3.52 12.50
CA PHE A 200 4.54 -2.58 11.37
C PHE A 200 3.64 -1.38 11.68
N THR A 201 4.24 -0.19 11.72
CA THR A 201 3.52 1.08 11.91
C THR A 201 3.67 1.91 10.64
N PRO A 202 2.65 1.99 9.75
CA PRO A 202 2.73 2.79 8.53
C PRO A 202 3.18 4.24 8.81
N ASN A 203 3.89 4.84 7.86
CA ASN A 203 4.37 6.23 7.93
C ASN A 203 5.35 6.55 9.09
N SER A 204 5.95 5.55 9.74
CA SER A 204 6.99 5.78 10.75
C SER A 204 8.31 6.16 10.09
N LYS A 205 9.10 7.01 10.75
CA LYS A 205 10.44 7.45 10.29
C LYS A 205 11.41 6.29 10.08
N ASN A 206 11.20 5.21 10.84
CA ASN A 206 12.03 4.00 10.77
C ASN A 206 11.54 3.02 9.69
N ASN A 207 10.45 3.34 8.99
CA ASN A 207 9.98 2.49 7.90
C ASN A 207 10.87 2.65 6.68
N THR A 208 11.11 1.52 6.05
CA THR A 208 11.77 1.43 4.76
C THR A 208 10.74 1.59 3.64
N ILE A 209 11.02 2.52 2.74
CA ILE A 209 10.29 2.78 1.51
C ILE A 209 11.09 2.15 0.36
N VAL A 210 10.38 1.36 -0.45
CA VAL A 210 10.88 0.71 -1.66
C VAL A 210 10.14 1.18 -2.91
N GLY A 211 9.20 2.11 -2.80
CA GLY A 211 8.60 2.72 -3.98
C GLY A 211 8.05 4.12 -3.71
N ILE A 212 8.16 4.97 -4.73
CA ILE A 212 7.57 6.32 -4.74
C ILE A 212 6.92 6.53 -6.09
N ASP A 213 5.62 6.80 -6.10
CA ASP A 213 4.85 7.12 -7.31
C ASP A 213 4.01 8.40 -7.10
N TYR A 214 3.67 9.04 -8.21
CA TYR A 214 3.02 10.34 -8.22
C TYR A 214 1.84 10.35 -9.17
N MET A 215 0.69 10.81 -8.67
CA MET A 215 -0.48 11.06 -9.50
C MET A 215 -0.99 12.49 -9.34
N LYS A 216 -1.73 12.97 -10.34
CA LYS A 216 -2.50 14.22 -10.29
C LYS A 216 -3.97 13.95 -10.58
N GLU A 217 -4.85 14.63 -9.86
CA GLU A 217 -6.28 14.65 -10.15
C GLU A 217 -6.55 15.27 -11.53
N ILE A 218 -7.37 14.60 -12.33
CA ILE A 218 -7.85 15.09 -13.61
C ILE A 218 -9.03 16.00 -13.32
N THR A 219 -8.85 17.30 -13.54
CA THR A 219 -9.96 18.26 -13.57
C THR A 219 -10.45 18.35 -15.01
N GLU A 220 -11.71 17.97 -15.27
CA GLU A 220 -12.35 18.25 -16.56
C GLU A 220 -12.45 19.78 -16.72
N GLN A 221 -12.03 20.29 -17.89
CA GLN A 221 -12.17 21.69 -18.29
C GLN A 221 -13.50 21.91 -18.98
#